data_AF-A0A2E7FNP7-F1
#
_entry.id   AF-A0A2E7FNP7-F1
#
_cell.length_a   1.000
_cell.length_b   1.000
_cell.length_c   1.000
_cell.angle_alpha   90.00
_cell.angle_beta   90.00
_cell.angle_gamma   90.00
#
_symmetry.space_group_name_H-M   'P 1'
#
loop_
_entity.id
_entity.type
_entity.pdbx_description
1 polymer ?
#
loop_
_entity_poly.entity_id
_entity_poly.type
_entity_poly.pdbx_seq_one_letter_code
_entity_poly.pdbx_strand_id
1 'polypeptide(L)' 'MFRPGIDRINWIISQLESRDWVTYLDITSALLEPDESLSKEVMPDFLHLSEDGYRRWTKAILPWISEQLASP' A
#
# COMPACT_ATOMS: atom_id res chain seq x y z
N MET A 1 5.76 4.33 -16.60
CA MET A 1 5.46 3.79 -15.27
C MET A 1 5.51 2.28 -15.35
N PHE A 2 6.32 1.64 -14.51
CA PHE A 2 6.27 0.19 -14.35
C PHE A 2 4.96 -0.13 -13.62
N ARG A 3 4.05 -0.91 -14.23
CA ARG A 3 2.72 -1.33 -13.69
C ARG A 3 1.49 -0.44 -14.03
N PRO A 4 1.30 0.03 -15.27
CA PRO A 4 0.19 0.95 -15.64
C PRO A 4 -1.22 0.41 -15.38
N GLY A 5 -1.39 -0.92 -15.35
CA GLY A 5 -2.67 -1.54 -14.99
C GLY A 5 -3.02 -1.39 -13.51
N ILE A 6 -2.03 -1.56 -12.63
CA ILE A 6 -2.20 -1.38 -11.17
C ILE A 6 -2.47 0.09 -10.88
N ASP A 7 -1.71 0.99 -11.49
CA ASP A 7 -1.86 2.45 -11.28
C ASP A 7 -3.26 2.94 -11.67
N ARG A 8 -3.77 2.44 -12.81
CA ARG A 8 -5.12 2.76 -13.25
C ARG A 8 -6.19 2.22 -12.30
N ILE A 9 -6.04 0.99 -11.81
CA ILE A 9 -6.97 0.38 -10.85
C ILE A 9 -6.96 1.18 -9.54
N ASN A 10 -5.77 1.48 -9.01
CA ASN A 10 -5.59 2.29 -7.81
C ASN A 10 -6.22 3.67 -7.94
N TRP A 11 -6.05 4.34 -9.09
CA TRP A 11 -6.72 5.62 -9.37
C TRP A 11 -8.25 5.51 -9.35
N ILE A 12 -8.83 4.44 -9.92
CA ILE A 12 -10.29 4.22 -9.87
C ILE A 12 -10.75 3.98 -8.43
N ILE A 13 -10.01 3.18 -7.66
CA ILE A 13 -10.33 2.85 -6.27
C ILE A 13 -10.22 4.09 -5.38
N SER A 14 -9.22 4.95 -5.59
CA SER A 14 -9.04 6.16 -4.78
C SER A 14 -10.22 7.12 -4.88
N GLN A 15 -10.99 7.10 -5.98
CA GLN A 15 -12.20 7.91 -6.11
C GLN A 15 -13.28 7.53 -5.09
N LEU A 16 -13.23 6.32 -4.51
CA LEU A 16 -14.19 5.89 -3.49
C LEU A 16 -14.04 6.64 -2.17
N GLU A 17 -12.90 7.30 -1.94
CA GLU A 17 -12.66 8.18 -0.78
C GLU A 17 -13.61 9.39 -0.74
N SER A 18 -14.32 9.69 -1.84
CA SER A 18 -15.38 10.71 -1.83
C SER A 18 -16.58 10.34 -0.95
N ARG A 19 -16.61 9.12 -0.37
CA ARG A 19 -17.65 8.66 0.56
C ARG A 19 -17.14 8.85 1.99
N ASP A 20 -17.97 9.43 2.85
CA ASP A 20 -17.59 9.80 4.23
C ASP A 20 -17.08 8.64 5.11
N TRP A 21 -17.34 7.39 4.74
CA TRP A 21 -16.94 6.18 5.47
C TRP A 21 -15.82 5.38 4.79
N VAL A 22 -15.17 5.94 3.76
CA VAL A 22 -14.08 5.29 3.04
C VAL A 22 -12.86 6.20 3.08
N THR A 23 -11.74 5.65 3.54
CA THR A 23 -10.42 6.27 3.38
C THR A 23 -9.58 5.42 2.44
N TYR A 24 -8.91 6.07 1.48
CA TYR A 24 -7.97 5.42 0.59
C TYR A 24 -6.54 5.69 1.04
N LEU A 25 -5.78 4.62 1.30
CA LEU A 25 -4.37 4.73 1.67
C LEU A 25 -3.51 4.21 0.52
N ASP A 26 -2.82 5.11 -0.18
CA ASP A 26 -1.79 4.70 -1.14
C ASP A 26 -0.50 4.33 -0.40
N ILE A 27 -0.19 3.03 -0.39
CA ILE A 27 1.00 2.47 0.24
C ILE A 27 1.98 1.90 -0.80
N THR A 28 1.79 2.22 -2.09
CA THR A 28 2.57 1.63 -3.19
C THR A 28 4.07 1.84 -2.98
N SER A 29 4.48 3.07 -2.64
CA SER A 29 5.89 3.41 -2.40
C SER A 29 6.52 2.68 -1.21
N ALA A 30 5.73 2.19 -0.25
CA ALA A 30 6.23 1.43 0.89
C ALA A 30 6.69 0.01 0.50
N LEU A 31 6.23 -0.50 -0.65
CA LEU A 31 6.56 -1.84 -1.15
C LEU A 31 7.61 -1.82 -2.27
N LEU A 32 8.02 -0.64 -2.71
CA LEU A 32 9.03 -0.45 -3.75
C LEU A 32 10.37 -0.06 -3.13
N GLU A 33 11.44 -0.36 -3.86
CA GLU A 33 12.74 0.23 -3.58
C GLU A 33 12.80 1.69 -4.07
N PRO A 34 13.79 2.50 -3.65
CA PRO A 34 13.86 3.93 -4.02
C PRO A 34 13.88 4.22 -5.53
N ASP A 35 14.27 3.23 -6.35
CA ASP A 35 14.28 3.29 -7.81
C ASP A 35 13.00 2.72 -8.46
N GLU A 36 11.94 2.51 -7.67
CA GLU A 36 10.65 1.93 -8.04
C GLU A 36 10.68 0.44 -8.43
N SER A 37 11.82 -0.24 -8.23
CA SER A 37 11.95 -1.68 -8.47
C SER A 37 11.29 -2.52 -7.38
N LEU A 38 11.06 -3.81 -7.68
CA LEU A 38 10.58 -4.81 -6.73
C LEU A 38 11.73 -5.74 -6.34
N SER A 39 12.03 -5.80 -5.05
CA SER A 39 13.03 -6.72 -4.50
C SER A 39 12.43 -8.10 -4.21
N LYS A 40 13.19 -9.17 -4.47
CA LYS A 40 12.85 -10.53 -4.02
C LYS A 40 12.85 -10.68 -2.50
N GLU A 41 13.51 -9.78 -1.79
CA GLU A 41 13.46 -9.74 -0.33
C GLU A 41 12.09 -9.27 0.17
N VAL A 42 11.40 -8.41 -0.59
CA VAL A 42 10.06 -7.88 -0.27
C VAL A 42 8.96 -8.76 -0.86
N MET A 43 9.13 -9.20 -2.12
CA MET A 43 8.20 -10.07 -2.85
C MET A 43 8.97 -11.17 -3.58
N PRO A 44 9.16 -12.37 -2.99
CA PRO A 44 10.03 -13.42 -3.54
C PRO A 44 9.65 -13.89 -4.94
N ASP A 45 8.35 -13.82 -5.27
CA ASP A 45 7.77 -14.15 -6.57
C ASP A 45 7.22 -12.93 -7.33
N PHE A 46 7.58 -11.72 -6.88
CA PHE A 46 7.10 -10.43 -7.40
C PHE A 46 5.60 -10.19 -7.27
N LEU A 47 4.90 -10.93 -6.40
CA LEU A 47 3.48 -10.75 -6.11
C LEU A 47 3.17 -10.83 -4.61
N HIS A 48 3.52 -11.94 -3.98
CA HIS A 48 3.21 -12.19 -2.57
C HIS A 48 4.28 -11.58 -1.66
N LEU A 49 3.84 -10.96 -0.57
CA LEU A 49 4.76 -10.36 0.41
C LEU A 49 5.54 -11.44 1.17
N SER A 50 6.83 -11.20 1.35
CA SER A 50 7.65 -11.89 2.35
C SER A 50 7.34 -11.39 3.76
N GLU A 51 8.04 -11.93 4.76
CA GLU A 51 8.04 -11.38 6.11
C GLU A 51 8.45 -9.89 6.15
N ASP A 52 9.50 -9.49 5.42
CA ASP A 52 9.89 -8.08 5.32
C ASP A 52 8.81 -7.25 4.62
N GLY A 53 8.23 -7.79 3.54
CA GLY A 53 7.11 -7.16 2.84
C GLY A 53 5.91 -6.88 3.77
N TYR A 54 5.55 -7.83 4.62
CA TYR A 54 4.50 -7.64 5.63
C TYR A 54 4.90 -6.63 6.71
N ARG A 55 6.17 -6.55 7.11
CA ARG A 55 6.65 -5.50 8.04
C ARG A 55 6.52 -4.11 7.43
N ARG A 56 6.91 -3.93 6.15
CA ARG A 56 6.76 -2.65 5.42
C ARG A 56 5.28 -2.26 5.28
N TRP A 57 4.45 -3.21 4.83
CA TRP A 57 3.00 -3.02 4.73
C TRP A 57 2.38 -2.61 6.07
N THR A 58 2.71 -3.32 7.16
CA THR A 58 2.23 -3.01 8.51
C THR A 58 2.65 -1.61 8.94
N LYS A 59 3.93 -1.25 8.77
CA LYS A 59 4.45 0.08 9.11
C LYS A 59 3.72 1.20 8.35
N ALA A 60 3.29 0.94 7.12
CA ALA A 60 2.58 1.92 6.29
C ALA A 60 1.12 2.14 6.75
N ILE A 61 0.40 1.07 7.12
CA ILE A 61 -1.04 1.17 7.46
C ILE A 61 -1.30 1.41 8.95
N LEU A 62 -0.42 0.94 9.83
CA LEU A 62 -0.68 0.91 11.26
C LEU A 62 -0.92 2.29 11.87
N PRO A 63 -0.21 3.38 11.48
CA PRO A 63 -0.48 4.71 12.03
C PRO A 63 -1.94 5.15 11.84
N TRP A 64 -2.49 4.94 10.64
CA TRP A 64 -3.89 5.29 10.35
C TRP A 64 -4.85 4.43 11.17
N ILE A 65 -4.63 3.11 11.22
CA ILE A 65 -5.46 2.19 12.01
C ILE A 65 -5.44 2.58 13.49
N SER A 66 -4.26 2.88 14.04
CA SER A 66 -4.10 3.29 15.44
C SER A 66 -4.82 4.61 15.73
N GLU A 67 -4.78 5.58 14.82
CA GLU A 67 -5.52 6.84 14.95
C GLU A 67 -7.04 6.62 15.00
N GLN A 68 -7.56 5.77 14.10
CA GLN A 68 -9.00 5.45 14.08
C GLN A 68 -9.46 4.69 15.33
N LEU A 69 -8.63 3.80 15.88
CA LEU A 69 -8.95 3.02 17.08
C LEU A 69 -8.71 3.78 18.40
N ALA A 70 -7.88 4.82 18.38
CA ALA A 70 -7.63 5.68 19.53
C ALA A 70 -8.71 6.76 19.71
N SER A 71 -9.55 6.96 18.69
CA SER A 71 -10.67 7.89 18.74
C SER A 71 -11.81 7.28 19.58
N PRO A 72 -12.32 7.97 20.62
CA PRO A 72 -13.36 7.47 21.51
C PRO A 72 -14.73 7.27 20.84
#